data_AF-A0A1H9CFG5-F1
#
_entry.id   AF-A0A1H9CFG5-F1
#
_cell.length_a   1.000
_cell.length_b   1.000
_cell.length_c   1.000
_cell.angle_alpha   90.00
_cell.angle_beta   90.00
_cell.angle_gamma   90.00
#
_symmetry.space_group_name_H-M   'P 1'
#
loop_
_entity.id
_entity.type
_entity.pdbx_description
1 polymer ?
#
loop_
_entity_poly.entity_id
_entity_poly.type
_entity_poly.pdbx_seq_one_letter_code
_entity_poly.pdbx_strand_id
1 'polypeptide(L)'
;MVDVASMKEVGLEASFIWVDVEYSRAPAPWSKSKKHDKAALDGALRAYRDAGLSYGFYASIDPWQHLVGSARYHAPEWRTVGPAKRSTALAKCRTTSVQGGDVVLARWWNSRSDFDVVCPGFRSAEQLATYFHRY
;
A
#
# COMPACT_ATOMS: atom_id res chain seq x y z
N MET A 1 12.87 7.43 -11.79
CA MET A 1 12.04 6.24 -11.48
C MET A 1 11.14 6.02 -12.67
N VAL A 2 11.14 4.82 -13.25
CA VAL A 2 10.43 4.56 -14.53
C VAL A 2 8.92 4.72 -14.37
N ASP A 3 8.35 4.36 -13.22
CA ASP A 3 6.89 4.43 -13.03
C ASP A 3 6.32 5.86 -13.15
N VAL A 4 6.88 6.87 -12.48
CA VAL A 4 6.34 8.24 -12.47
C VAL A 4 6.46 8.85 -13.85
N ALA A 5 7.55 8.54 -14.55
CA ALA A 5 7.74 8.97 -15.93
C ALA A 5 6.70 8.32 -16.85
N SER A 6 6.48 7.00 -16.74
CA SER A 6 5.46 6.29 -17.52
C SER A 6 4.04 6.75 -17.22
N MET A 7 3.70 7.04 -15.95
CA MET A 7 2.42 7.62 -15.58
C MET A 7 2.20 8.97 -16.26
N LYS A 8 3.20 9.86 -16.23
CA LYS A 8 3.14 11.17 -16.89
C LYS A 8 3.00 11.04 -18.41
N GLU A 9 3.71 10.11 -19.02
CA GLU A 9 3.67 9.85 -20.46
C GLU A 9 2.26 9.49 -20.94
N VAL A 10 1.50 8.73 -20.14
CA VAL A 10 0.12 8.34 -20.47
C VAL A 10 -0.94 9.28 -19.89
N GLY A 11 -0.55 10.43 -19.32
CA GLY A 11 -1.48 11.40 -18.74
C GLY A 11 -2.15 10.95 -17.44
N LEU A 12 -1.58 9.98 -16.72
CA LEU A 12 -2.07 9.56 -15.42
C LEU A 12 -1.53 10.51 -14.34
N GLU A 13 -2.33 11.50 -13.97
CA GLU A 13 -2.03 12.41 -12.87
C GLU A 13 -2.36 11.76 -11.52
N ALA A 14 -1.41 11.81 -10.58
CA ALA A 14 -1.61 11.37 -9.21
C ALA A 14 -0.90 12.33 -8.25
N SER A 15 -1.49 12.54 -7.07
CA SER A 15 -0.85 13.19 -5.92
C SER A 15 -0.44 12.18 -4.84
N PHE A 16 -0.90 10.93 -4.95
CA PHE A 16 -0.72 9.86 -3.98
C PHE A 16 -0.51 8.51 -4.67
N ILE A 17 0.39 7.68 -4.14
CA ILE A 17 0.65 6.31 -4.64
C ILE A 17 0.51 5.28 -3.52
N TRP A 18 -0.17 4.18 -3.80
CA TRP A 18 -0.13 2.98 -2.97
C TRP A 18 1.04 2.09 -3.41
N VAL A 19 2.03 1.93 -2.53
CA VAL A 19 3.19 1.06 -2.77
C VAL A 19 2.83 -0.35 -2.35
N ASP A 20 2.82 -1.27 -3.31
CA ASP A 20 2.56 -2.69 -3.08
C ASP A 20 3.82 -3.39 -2.51
N VAL A 21 3.70 -3.91 -1.30
CA VAL A 21 4.77 -4.68 -0.64
C VAL A 21 4.27 -6.10 -0.38
N GLU A 22 4.46 -6.94 -1.39
CA GLU A 22 4.09 -8.34 -1.36
C GLU A 22 5.21 -9.26 -1.88
N TYR A 23 5.03 -10.58 -1.74
CA TYR A 23 5.97 -11.53 -2.31
C TYR A 23 5.96 -11.45 -3.83
N SER A 24 7.10 -11.06 -4.40
CA SER A 24 7.35 -11.11 -5.84
C SER A 24 8.09 -12.41 -6.22
N ARG A 25 7.79 -12.93 -7.41
CA ARG A 25 8.51 -14.05 -8.03
C ARG A 25 9.35 -13.54 -9.21
N ALA A 26 9.93 -14.47 -9.98
CA ALA A 26 10.65 -14.14 -11.19
C ALA A 26 9.85 -13.17 -12.11
N PRO A 27 10.54 -12.24 -12.80
CA PRO A 27 12.00 -12.14 -12.95
C PRO A 27 12.71 -11.37 -11.83
N ALA A 28 11.98 -10.69 -10.93
CA ALA A 28 12.55 -9.81 -9.91
C ALA A 28 12.06 -10.21 -8.50
N PRO A 29 12.55 -11.34 -7.96
CA PRO A 29 12.26 -11.69 -6.58
C PRO A 29 12.93 -10.70 -5.63
N TRP A 30 12.36 -10.55 -4.44
CA TRP A 30 13.03 -9.87 -3.34
C TRP A 30 14.34 -10.58 -2.97
N SER A 31 15.24 -9.85 -2.31
CA SER A 31 16.47 -10.44 -1.82
C SER A 31 16.19 -11.39 -0.64
N LYS A 32 17.22 -12.10 -0.17
CA LYS A 32 17.13 -12.87 1.08
C LYS A 32 17.44 -12.02 2.32
N SER A 33 17.63 -10.71 2.16
CA SER A 33 18.10 -9.80 3.20
C SER A 33 17.08 -8.70 3.45
N LYS A 34 16.40 -8.75 4.60
CA LYS A 34 15.44 -7.71 5.01
C LYS A 34 16.04 -6.30 5.00
N LYS A 35 17.35 -6.19 5.30
CA LYS A 35 18.08 -4.92 5.25
C LYS A 35 18.17 -4.39 3.82
N HIS A 36 18.44 -5.24 2.84
CA HIS A 36 18.53 -4.83 1.44
C HIS A 36 17.15 -4.52 0.87
N ASP A 37 16.14 -5.34 1.19
CA ASP A 37 14.76 -5.10 0.76
C ASP A 37 14.22 -3.81 1.35
N LYS A 38 14.49 -3.54 2.63
CA LYS A 38 14.15 -2.25 3.25
C LYS A 38 14.86 -1.09 2.55
N ALA A 39 16.15 -1.22 2.23
CA ALA A 39 16.89 -0.17 1.53
C ALA A 39 16.33 0.10 0.13
N ALA A 40 15.92 -0.94 -0.59
CA ALA A 40 15.23 -0.81 -1.88
C ALA A 40 13.90 -0.08 -1.73
N LEU A 41 13.10 -0.46 -0.73
CA LEU A 41 11.84 0.23 -0.40
C LEU A 41 12.09 1.70 -0.04
N ASP A 42 13.05 1.99 0.85
CA ASP A 42 13.42 3.36 1.23
C ASP A 42 13.79 4.22 0.02
N GLY A 43 14.55 3.65 -0.93
CA GLY A 43 14.93 4.30 -2.18
C GLY A 43 13.73 4.63 -3.07
N ALA A 44 12.79 3.70 -3.21
CA ALA A 44 11.54 3.94 -3.95
C ALA A 44 10.71 5.05 -3.30
N LEU A 45 10.51 4.99 -1.98
CA LEU A 45 9.77 6.01 -1.23
C LEU A 45 10.41 7.39 -1.34
N ARG A 46 11.75 7.46 -1.34
CA ARG A 46 12.48 8.71 -1.59
C ARG A 46 12.16 9.25 -2.98
N ALA A 47 12.20 8.41 -4.01
CA ALA A 47 11.90 8.84 -5.38
C ALA A 47 10.47 9.36 -5.55
N TYR A 48 9.46 8.76 -4.90
CA TYR A 48 8.09 9.30 -4.91
C TYR A 48 8.02 10.68 -4.25
N ARG A 49 8.66 10.86 -3.08
CA ARG A 49 8.71 12.18 -2.42
C ARG A 49 9.42 13.22 -3.26
N ASP A 50 10.57 12.87 -3.86
CA ASP A 50 11.32 13.76 -4.75
C ASP A 50 10.49 14.16 -5.99
N ALA A 51 9.54 13.31 -6.40
CA ALA A 51 8.58 13.59 -7.47
C ALA A 51 7.34 14.38 -7.03
N GLY A 52 7.25 14.77 -5.75
CA GLY A 52 6.11 15.50 -5.18
C GLY A 52 4.90 14.63 -4.82
N LEU A 53 5.07 13.31 -4.78
CA LEU A 53 4.00 12.37 -4.48
C LEU A 53 3.98 12.01 -2.98
N SER A 54 2.78 11.96 -2.41
CA SER A 54 2.53 11.27 -1.15
C SER A 54 2.41 9.76 -1.38
N TYR A 55 2.53 8.96 -0.32
CA TYR A 55 2.41 7.51 -0.45
C TYR A 55 1.75 6.84 0.75
N GLY A 56 1.23 5.64 0.50
CA GLY A 56 0.78 4.67 1.49
C GLY A 56 1.20 3.26 1.07
N PHE A 57 0.88 2.26 1.88
CA PHE A 57 1.24 0.87 1.60
C PHE A 57 0.03 -0.01 1.38
N TYR A 58 0.03 -0.77 0.29
CA TYR A 58 -0.76 -1.99 0.22
C TYR A 58 0.07 -3.13 0.82
N ALA A 59 -0.45 -3.78 1.86
CA ALA A 59 0.32 -4.79 2.59
C ALA A 59 -0.55 -5.81 3.32
N SER A 60 0.05 -6.97 3.59
CA SER A 60 -0.38 -7.91 4.63
C SER A 60 0.77 -8.17 5.61
N ILE A 61 0.41 -8.68 6.80
CA ILE A 61 1.35 -8.85 7.92
C ILE A 61 2.52 -9.77 7.54
N ASP A 62 2.23 -10.91 6.91
CA ASP A 62 3.25 -11.93 6.65
C ASP A 62 4.32 -11.48 5.63
N PRO A 63 3.97 -11.01 4.41
CA PRO A 63 4.95 -10.43 3.50
C PRO A 63 5.71 -9.26 4.12
N TRP A 64 5.05 -8.35 4.84
CA TRP A 64 5.75 -7.21 5.45
C TRP A 64 6.83 -7.67 6.45
N GLN A 65 6.48 -8.57 7.37
CA GLN A 65 7.40 -9.10 8.36
C GLN A 65 8.54 -9.91 7.73
N HIS A 66 8.25 -10.63 6.64
CA HIS A 66 9.25 -11.43 5.94
C HIS A 66 10.22 -10.56 5.15
N LEU A 67 9.71 -9.55 4.43
CA LEU A 67 10.49 -8.73 3.50
C LEU A 67 11.20 -7.57 4.21
N VAL A 68 10.51 -6.82 5.06
CA VAL A 68 11.05 -5.58 5.66
C VAL A 68 11.01 -5.58 7.20
N GLY A 69 10.53 -6.66 7.80
CA GLY A 69 10.63 -6.90 9.24
C GLY A 69 9.83 -5.90 10.07
N SER A 70 10.50 -5.26 11.02
CA SER A 70 9.91 -4.29 11.95
C SER A 70 9.89 -2.85 11.42
N ALA A 71 10.13 -2.64 10.12
CA ALA A 71 10.12 -1.30 9.52
C ALA A 71 8.81 -0.55 9.84
N ARG A 72 8.95 0.74 10.17
CA ARG A 72 7.87 1.66 10.50
C ARG A 72 8.01 2.91 9.65
N TYR A 73 6.92 3.32 9.01
CA TYR A 73 6.88 4.52 8.16
C TYR A 73 5.78 5.49 8.57
N HIS A 74 4.86 5.05 9.45
CA HIS A 74 3.67 5.78 9.86
C HIS A 74 2.81 6.32 8.70
N ALA A 75 2.84 5.64 7.54
CA ALA A 75 2.08 6.02 6.36
C ALA A 75 0.65 5.44 6.39
N PRO A 76 -0.29 5.91 5.56
CA PRO A 76 -1.57 5.25 5.38
C PRO A 76 -1.39 3.80 4.89
N GLU A 77 -2.29 2.90 5.31
CA GLU A 77 -2.28 1.50 4.91
C GLU A 77 -3.60 1.08 4.24
N TRP A 78 -3.45 0.38 3.13
CA TRP A 78 -4.45 -0.44 2.48
C TRP A 78 -4.20 -1.91 2.85
N ARG A 79 -4.90 -2.37 3.89
CA ARG A 79 -4.69 -3.70 4.49
C ARG A 79 -5.40 -4.78 3.70
N THR A 80 -4.68 -5.81 3.26
CA THR A 80 -5.32 -7.03 2.75
C THR A 80 -5.43 -8.13 3.79
N VAL A 81 -6.52 -8.90 3.74
CA VAL A 81 -6.77 -10.10 4.57
C VAL A 81 -6.82 -11.39 3.77
N GLY A 82 -6.58 -11.35 2.46
CA GLY A 82 -6.60 -12.55 1.64
C GLY A 82 -8.00 -13.04 1.23
N PRO A 83 -8.12 -14.33 0.87
CA PRO A 83 -9.41 -14.98 0.62
C PRO A 83 -10.25 -15.00 1.89
N ALA A 84 -11.21 -14.09 2.00
CA ALA A 84 -11.96 -13.86 3.23
C ALA A 84 -13.32 -13.22 2.97
N LYS A 85 -14.08 -12.97 4.05
CA LYS A 85 -15.33 -12.21 4.01
C LYS A 85 -15.08 -10.73 4.30
N ARG A 86 -15.99 -9.87 3.84
CA ARG A 86 -16.01 -8.43 4.14
C ARG A 86 -15.85 -8.10 5.62
N SER A 87 -16.47 -8.88 6.52
CA SER A 87 -16.37 -8.66 7.96
C SER A 87 -14.94 -8.82 8.48
N THR A 88 -14.16 -9.76 7.94
CA THR A 88 -12.75 -9.95 8.29
C THR A 88 -11.90 -8.75 7.87
N ALA A 89 -12.14 -8.20 6.67
CA ALA A 89 -11.47 -7.00 6.20
C ALA A 89 -11.82 -5.79 7.07
N LEU A 90 -13.11 -5.57 7.34
CA LEU A 90 -13.58 -4.47 8.19
C LEU A 90 -13.02 -4.53 9.61
N ALA A 91 -12.80 -5.72 10.17
CA ALA A 91 -12.19 -5.87 11.48
C ALA A 91 -10.76 -5.29 11.52
N LYS A 92 -10.04 -5.26 10.40
CA LYS A 92 -8.68 -4.70 10.34
C LYS A 92 -8.62 -3.18 10.38
N CYS A 93 -9.72 -2.49 10.06
CA CYS A 93 -9.82 -1.04 10.20
C CYS A 93 -9.61 -0.54 11.65
N ARG A 94 -9.69 -1.43 12.64
CA ARG A 94 -9.51 -1.12 14.07
C ARG A 94 -8.23 -1.71 14.66
N THR A 95 -7.33 -2.21 13.81
CA THR A 95 -6.07 -2.82 14.24
C THR A 95 -4.90 -1.92 13.91
N THR A 96 -3.77 -2.14 14.58
CA THR A 96 -2.51 -1.50 14.19
C THR A 96 -2.12 -1.95 12.77
N SER A 97 -1.72 -0.97 11.95
CA SER A 97 -1.13 -1.25 10.64
C SER A 97 0.19 -2.04 10.78
N VAL A 98 0.68 -2.63 9.70
CA VAL A 98 1.93 -3.42 9.72
C VAL A 98 3.15 -2.54 10.00
N GLN A 99 3.02 -1.22 9.74
CA GLN A 99 4.10 -0.23 9.80
C GLN A 99 3.81 0.99 10.70
N GLY A 100 2.69 0.98 11.44
CA GLY A 100 2.40 1.94 12.50
C GLY A 100 1.62 3.21 12.12
N GLY A 101 1.15 3.35 10.87
CA GLY A 101 0.16 4.37 10.49
C GLY A 101 -1.29 3.86 10.53
N ASP A 102 -2.21 4.61 9.94
CA ASP A 102 -3.64 4.28 9.95
C ASP A 102 -4.04 3.31 8.84
N VAL A 103 -4.96 2.38 9.14
CA VAL A 103 -5.61 1.55 8.12
C VAL A 103 -6.78 2.33 7.52
N VAL A 104 -6.61 2.78 6.28
CA VAL A 104 -7.57 3.61 5.54
C VAL A 104 -8.48 2.76 4.65
N LEU A 105 -7.91 1.73 4.04
CA LEU A 105 -8.61 0.78 3.17
C LEU A 105 -8.41 -0.64 3.67
N ALA A 106 -9.41 -1.49 3.46
CA ALA A 106 -9.29 -2.92 3.68
C ALA A 106 -9.75 -3.71 2.46
N ARG A 107 -8.95 -4.71 2.05
CA ARG A 107 -9.19 -5.60 0.91
C ARG A 107 -9.48 -7.03 1.34
N TRP A 108 -10.41 -7.67 0.64
CA TRP A 108 -10.58 -9.12 0.64
C TRP A 108 -10.91 -9.59 -0.78
N TRP A 109 -10.77 -10.87 -1.05
CA TRP A 109 -11.21 -11.43 -2.33
C TRP A 109 -11.88 -12.79 -2.17
N ASN A 110 -12.54 -13.20 -3.23
CA ASN A 110 -12.99 -14.58 -3.43
C ASN A 110 -12.40 -15.12 -4.74
N SER A 111 -12.90 -16.24 -5.25
CA SER A 111 -12.40 -16.83 -6.50
C SER A 111 -12.72 -16.02 -7.77
N ARG A 112 -13.54 -14.96 -7.67
CA ARG A 112 -14.04 -14.19 -8.82
C ARG A 112 -13.61 -12.73 -8.80
N SER A 113 -13.48 -12.14 -7.61
CA SER A 113 -13.32 -10.69 -7.50
C SER A 113 -12.60 -10.30 -6.22
N ASP A 114 -11.95 -9.17 -6.35
CA ASP A 114 -11.33 -8.42 -5.28
C ASP A 114 -12.24 -7.27 -4.89
N PHE A 115 -12.29 -7.02 -3.60
CA PHE A 115 -13.18 -6.03 -3.02
C PHE A 115 -12.43 -5.17 -2.03
N ASP A 116 -12.72 -3.88 -2.09
CA ASP A 116 -12.17 -2.89 -1.19
C ASP A 116 -13.27 -2.17 -0.41
N VAL A 117 -12.92 -1.74 0.79
CA VAL A 117 -13.79 -0.90 1.60
C VAL A 117 -12.98 0.18 2.31
N VAL A 118 -13.49 1.41 2.24
CA VAL A 118 -13.00 2.53 3.05
C VAL A 118 -13.37 2.30 4.51
N CYS A 119 -12.37 2.37 5.37
CA CYS A 119 -12.54 2.22 6.80
C CYS A 119 -13.46 3.33 7.37
N PRO A 120 -14.30 3.04 8.39
CA PRO A 120 -15.35 3.96 8.84
C PRO A 120 -14.91 5.39 9.21
N GLY A 121 -13.65 5.61 9.62
CA GLY A 121 -13.11 6.92 9.99
C GLY A 121 -12.58 7.79 8.85
N PHE A 122 -12.57 7.31 7.59
CA PHE A 122 -11.92 7.97 6.45
C PHE A 122 -12.90 8.28 5.30
N ARG A 123 -14.13 8.65 5.63
CA ARG A 123 -15.25 8.69 4.66
C ARG A 123 -15.63 10.10 4.19
N SER A 124 -15.00 11.17 4.70
CA SER A 124 -15.29 12.50 4.16
C SER A 124 -14.74 12.63 2.74
N ALA A 125 -15.38 13.46 1.91
CA ALA A 125 -14.92 13.68 0.54
C ALA A 125 -13.49 14.25 0.50
N GLU A 126 -13.15 15.11 1.47
CA GLU A 126 -11.81 15.69 1.63
C GLU A 126 -10.76 14.63 1.99
N GLN A 127 -11.07 13.73 2.93
CA GLN A 127 -10.19 12.61 3.27
C GLN A 127 -9.99 11.69 2.08
N LEU A 128 -11.05 11.37 1.34
CA LEU A 128 -10.97 10.52 0.16
C LEU A 128 -10.15 11.16 -0.96
N ALA A 129 -10.28 12.47 -1.17
CA ALA A 129 -9.49 13.21 -2.16
C ALA A 129 -7.98 13.19 -1.87
N THR A 130 -7.57 12.84 -0.64
CA THR A 130 -6.16 12.64 -0.29
C THR A 130 -5.58 11.39 -0.95
N TYR A 131 -6.39 10.35 -1.10
CA TYR A 131 -5.95 9.01 -1.55
C TYR A 131 -6.42 8.66 -2.95
N PHE A 132 -7.46 9.33 -3.44
CA PHE A 132 -8.14 9.02 -4.69
C PHE A 132 -8.30 10.28 -5.53
N HIS A 133 -7.89 10.19 -6.79
CA HIS A 133 -8.21 11.19 -7.78
C HIS A 133 -9.64 10.98 -8.29
N ARG A 134 -10.40 12.06 -8.43
CA ARG A 134 -11.76 12.04 -8.96
C ARG A 134 -11.75 12.69 -10.34
N TYR A 135 -12.11 11.91 -11.36
CA TYR A 135 -12.34 12.39 -12.72
C TYR A 135 -13.67 13.14 -12.84
#